data_AF-A0A5M8PE72-F1
#
_entry.id   AF-A0A5M8PE72-F1
#
_cell.length_a   1.000
_cell.length_b   1.000
_cell.length_c   1.000
_cell.angle_alpha   90.00
_cell.angle_beta   90.00
_cell.angle_gamma   90.00
#
_symmetry.space_group_name_H-M   'P 1'
#
loop_
_entity.id
_entity.type
_entity.pdbx_description
1 polymer ?
#
loop_
_entity_poly.entity_id
_entity_poly.type
_entity_poly.pdbx_seq_one_letter_code
_entity_poly.pdbx_strand_id
1 'polypeptide(L)'
;MRAFALSAMGALALLAIGSAIPTAASSISIPRSYVCTNAPSRVAGTAFDPRDLVPYKLRQSRGNPARTYWCAPNSETYVVFQSIITVAGPTIPSMLLNVFNQLSRRIQERGDGVVENGVYKWGPSRSGALVASFMNANNHQLTYGVVYSAVAAVRDYMVREGDYGLLSFDIWDGDNQVGTGVLGYKP
;
A
#
# COMPACT_ATOMS: atom_id res chain seq x y z
N MET A 1 78.96 23.32 30.50
CA MET A 1 78.86 22.60 31.79
C MET A 1 77.41 22.75 32.26
N ARG A 2 76.61 21.68 32.19
CA ARG A 2 76.10 20.88 33.35
C ARG A 2 75.16 21.71 34.26
N ALA A 3 74.02 21.26 34.76
CA ALA A 3 73.25 20.02 34.71
C ALA A 3 71.97 20.22 35.58
N PHE A 4 70.86 19.59 35.19
CA PHE A 4 69.83 18.89 36.01
C PHE A 4 69.30 19.45 37.36
N ALA A 5 67.95 19.48 37.48
CA ALA A 5 67.11 18.66 38.40
C ALA A 5 65.72 19.34 38.60
N LEU A 6 64.60 18.82 38.07
CA LEU A 6 63.66 17.80 38.62
C LEU A 6 63.13 18.07 40.05
N SER A 7 61.81 18.31 40.18
CA SER A 7 60.85 17.84 41.23
C SER A 7 59.49 18.55 41.00
N ALA A 8 58.43 17.97 40.43
CA ALA A 8 57.55 16.88 40.87
C ALA A 8 56.69 17.21 42.12
N MET A 9 55.40 17.51 41.90
CA MET A 9 54.21 17.33 42.78
C MET A 9 53.04 18.10 42.11
N GLY A 10 51.87 17.59 41.74
CA GLY A 10 51.14 16.38 42.12
C GLY A 10 49.72 16.79 42.51
N ALA A 11 48.72 16.59 41.65
CA ALA A 11 47.31 16.47 42.06
C ALA A 11 46.49 15.82 40.93
N LEU A 12 46.03 14.59 41.22
CA LEU A 12 45.12 13.80 40.41
C LEU A 12 43.78 14.51 40.23
N ALA A 13 43.33 14.64 38.98
CA ALA A 13 41.91 14.80 38.66
C ALA A 13 41.43 13.53 37.95
N LEU A 14 40.97 12.56 38.74
CA LEU A 14 40.21 11.42 38.24
C LEU A 14 38.81 11.90 37.86
N LEU A 15 38.65 12.38 36.62
CA LEU A 15 37.34 12.50 36.00
C LEU A 15 36.94 11.09 35.54
N ALA A 16 35.99 10.52 36.28
CA ALA A 16 35.35 9.27 35.97
C ALA A 16 34.79 9.30 34.54
N ILE A 17 35.46 8.58 33.63
CA ILE A 17 34.88 8.23 32.33
C ILE A 17 33.80 7.20 32.65
N GLY A 18 32.56 7.67 32.79
CA GLY A 18 31.39 6.81 32.86
C GLY A 18 31.33 5.98 31.59
N SER A 19 31.74 4.71 31.68
CA SER A 19 31.48 3.73 30.64
C SER A 19 29.97 3.54 30.58
N ALA A 20 29.31 4.28 29.68
CA ALA A 20 27.95 3.98 29.30
C ALA A 20 27.96 2.58 28.67
N ILE A 21 27.48 1.61 29.44
CA ILE A 21 27.20 0.27 28.92
C ILE A 21 26.16 0.47 27.82
N PRO A 22 26.41 0.06 26.56
CA PRO A 22 25.35 0.04 25.57
C PRO A 22 24.27 -0.89 26.10
N THR A 23 23.15 -0.33 26.53
CA THR A 23 21.94 -1.09 26.81
C THR A 23 21.68 -1.93 25.57
N ALA A 24 21.65 -3.25 25.78
CA ALA A 24 21.38 -4.27 24.77
C ALA A 24 20.36 -3.74 23.77
N ALA A 25 20.71 -3.80 22.48
CA ALA A 25 19.83 -3.41 21.41
C ALA A 25 18.43 -3.96 21.70
N SER A 26 17.48 -3.06 22.00
CA SER A 26 16.07 -3.40 22.03
C SER A 26 15.83 -4.16 20.74
N SER A 27 15.36 -5.40 20.83
CA SER A 27 14.82 -6.11 19.70
C SER A 27 13.66 -5.26 19.19
N ILE A 28 13.96 -4.36 18.25
CA ILE A 28 12.96 -3.65 17.47
C ILE A 28 12.14 -4.78 16.87
N SER A 29 10.90 -4.91 17.34
CA SER A 29 9.90 -5.79 16.76
C SER A 29 10.02 -5.64 15.26
N ILE A 30 10.39 -6.72 14.57
CA ILE A 30 10.31 -6.79 13.10
C ILE A 30 8.94 -6.17 12.74
N PRO A 31 8.87 -5.18 11.83
CA PRO A 31 7.59 -4.66 11.39
C PRO A 31 6.71 -5.86 11.05
N ARG A 32 5.52 -5.97 11.65
CA ARG A 32 4.61 -7.06 11.30
C ARG A 32 4.33 -6.91 9.81
N SER A 33 4.93 -7.77 9.00
CA SER A 33 4.64 -7.80 7.58
C SER A 33 3.15 -8.11 7.44
N TYR A 34 2.43 -7.19 6.81
CA TYR A 34 1.02 -7.44 6.50
C TYR A 34 0.97 -8.48 5.38
N VAL A 35 0.08 -9.45 5.50
CA VAL A 35 -0.11 -10.51 4.50
C VAL A 35 -1.34 -10.25 3.66
N CYS A 36 -1.29 -10.62 2.38
CA CYS A 36 -2.42 -10.49 1.47
C CYS A 36 -3.56 -11.41 1.91
N THR A 37 -4.79 -10.90 2.03
CA THR A 37 -5.97 -11.71 2.35
C THR A 37 -6.25 -12.75 1.25
N ASN A 38 -6.02 -12.39 -0.02
CA ASN A 38 -6.18 -13.29 -1.17
C ASN A 38 -4.99 -14.24 -1.40
N ALA A 39 -3.91 -14.08 -0.63
CA ALA A 39 -2.73 -14.94 -0.64
C ALA A 39 -2.04 -14.90 0.74
N PRO A 40 -2.55 -15.63 1.75
CA PRO A 40 -2.10 -15.53 3.14
C PRO A 40 -0.64 -15.96 3.38
N SER A 41 -0.02 -16.65 2.44
CA SER A 41 1.42 -16.98 2.45
C SER A 41 2.31 -15.83 1.92
N ARG A 42 1.71 -14.76 1.40
CA ARG A 42 2.40 -13.66 0.74
C ARG A 42 2.35 -12.40 1.57
N VAL A 43 3.52 -11.79 1.74
CA VAL A 43 3.67 -10.45 2.31
C VAL A 43 3.19 -9.44 1.28
N ALA A 44 2.30 -8.53 1.68
CA ALA A 44 1.84 -7.44 0.84
C ALA A 44 3.03 -6.58 0.40
N GLY A 45 3.05 -6.16 -0.87
CA GLY A 45 4.19 -5.44 -1.46
C GLY A 45 5.25 -6.34 -2.09
N THR A 46 5.12 -7.66 -2.01
CA THR A 46 6.01 -8.59 -2.73
C THR A 46 5.38 -9.07 -4.03
N ALA A 47 6.20 -9.35 -5.05
CA ALA A 47 5.73 -9.82 -6.34
C ALA A 47 4.85 -11.08 -6.19
N PHE A 48 3.59 -10.94 -6.59
CA PHE A 48 2.54 -11.92 -6.35
C PHE A 48 2.35 -12.85 -7.58
N ASP A 49 2.65 -14.14 -7.44
CA ASP A 49 2.39 -15.16 -8.49
C ASP A 49 0.94 -15.64 -8.40
N PRO A 50 0.17 -15.66 -9.50
CA PRO A 50 -1.19 -16.21 -9.53
C PRO A 50 -1.34 -17.63 -8.97
N ARG A 51 -0.27 -18.41 -8.89
CA ARG A 51 -0.25 -19.76 -8.30
C ARG A 51 -0.37 -19.77 -6.78
N ASP A 52 -0.09 -18.65 -6.12
CA ASP A 52 -0.22 -18.52 -4.67
C ASP A 52 -1.64 -18.16 -4.20
N LEU A 53 -2.57 -18.04 -5.16
CA LEU A 53 -3.98 -17.84 -4.85
C LEU A 53 -4.54 -19.04 -4.08
N VAL A 54 -5.03 -18.79 -2.88
CA VAL A 54 -5.68 -19.84 -2.09
C VAL A 54 -7.09 -20.09 -2.64
N PRO A 55 -7.52 -21.36 -2.76
CA PRO A 55 -8.90 -21.69 -3.09
C PRO A 55 -9.87 -21.01 -2.12
N TYR A 56 -10.91 -20.41 -2.68
CA TYR A 56 -12.04 -19.76 -1.99
C TYR A 56 -12.48 -20.60 -0.79
N LYS A 57 -12.10 -20.17 0.43
CA LYS A 57 -12.67 -20.48 1.74
C LYS A 57 -11.62 -20.28 2.84
N LEU A 58 -11.14 -19.06 3.09
CA LEU A 58 -10.48 -18.80 4.37
C LEU A 58 -10.78 -17.40 4.93
N ARG A 59 -11.64 -17.42 5.94
CA ARG A 59 -11.72 -16.50 7.09
C ARG A 59 -12.21 -15.08 6.81
N GLN A 60 -13.53 -14.91 6.91
CA GLN A 60 -14.08 -13.71 7.53
C GLN A 60 -13.49 -13.58 8.94
N SER A 61 -12.61 -12.61 9.16
CA SER A 61 -12.19 -12.22 10.50
C SER A 61 -13.41 -11.68 11.23
N ARG A 62 -14.02 -12.49 12.10
CA ARG A 62 -15.16 -12.10 12.95
C ARG A 62 -14.70 -11.21 14.12
N GLY A 63 -14.13 -10.05 13.80
CA GLY A 63 -13.68 -9.04 14.75
C GLY A 63 -13.78 -7.63 14.16
N ASN A 64 -13.59 -6.61 15.00
CA ASN A 64 -13.48 -5.17 14.66
C ASN A 64 -12.85 -4.98 13.26
N PRO A 65 -13.37 -4.14 12.33
CA PRO A 65 -13.07 -4.25 10.91
C PRO A 65 -11.56 -4.19 10.67
N ALA A 66 -10.98 -5.37 10.48
CA ALA A 66 -9.57 -5.49 10.18
C ALA A 66 -9.35 -4.82 8.82
N ARG A 67 -8.28 -4.04 8.70
CA ARG A 67 -7.85 -3.58 7.38
C ARG A 67 -7.63 -4.81 6.51
N THR A 68 -8.31 -4.84 5.38
CA THR A 68 -8.14 -5.85 4.33
C THR A 68 -6.98 -5.41 3.45
N TYR A 69 -5.99 -6.28 3.30
CA TYR A 69 -4.87 -6.11 2.38
C TYR A 69 -5.14 -7.03 1.19
N TRP A 70 -5.33 -6.47 -0.01
CA TRP A 70 -5.66 -7.27 -1.19
C TRP A 70 -4.65 -7.03 -2.31
N CYS A 71 -3.92 -8.08 -2.69
CA CYS A 71 -2.78 -7.97 -3.58
C CYS A 71 -3.16 -8.18 -5.05
N ALA A 72 -2.55 -7.41 -5.93
CA ALA A 72 -2.79 -7.50 -7.37
C ALA A 72 -1.94 -8.63 -8.00
N PRO A 73 -2.50 -9.43 -8.93
CA PRO A 73 -1.76 -10.44 -9.70
C PRO A 73 -0.55 -9.85 -10.44
N ASN A 74 0.60 -10.54 -10.36
CA ASN A 74 1.84 -10.23 -11.08
C ASN A 74 2.39 -8.81 -10.82
N SER A 75 2.20 -8.29 -9.61
CA SER A 75 2.61 -6.94 -9.24
C SER A 75 2.97 -6.89 -7.75
N GLU A 76 3.73 -5.88 -7.36
CA GLU A 76 3.95 -5.48 -5.96
C GLU A 76 2.82 -4.55 -5.46
N THR A 77 1.90 -4.17 -6.34
CA THR A 77 0.78 -3.30 -6.00
C THR A 77 -0.28 -4.06 -5.19
N TYR A 78 -0.79 -3.42 -4.14
CA TYR A 78 -1.92 -3.90 -3.36
C TYR A 78 -2.81 -2.75 -2.89
N VAL A 79 -4.05 -3.08 -2.52
CA VAL A 79 -5.01 -2.12 -1.96
C VAL A 79 -5.30 -2.41 -0.51
N VAL A 80 -5.53 -1.35 0.26
CA VAL A 80 -5.89 -1.45 1.68
C VAL A 80 -7.20 -0.73 1.93
N PHE A 81 -8.16 -1.42 2.53
CA PHE A 81 -9.47 -0.84 2.87
C PHE A 81 -10.08 -1.49 4.11
N GLN A 82 -11.09 -0.86 4.70
CA GLN A 82 -11.75 -1.36 5.92
C GLN A 82 -13.16 -1.90 5.68
N SER A 83 -13.92 -1.27 4.78
CA SER A 83 -15.31 -1.61 4.55
C SER A 83 -15.74 -1.26 3.14
N ILE A 84 -16.71 -2.01 2.64
CA ILE A 84 -17.42 -1.76 1.38
C ILE A 84 -18.89 -1.45 1.68
N ILE A 85 -19.48 -0.49 0.97
CA ILE A 85 -20.92 -0.25 1.01
C ILE A 85 -21.52 -0.95 -0.20
N THR A 86 -22.21 -2.06 0.02
CA THR A 86 -22.73 -2.88 -1.09
C THR A 86 -23.79 -2.11 -1.90
N VAL A 87 -23.70 -2.24 -3.22
CA VAL A 87 -24.59 -1.64 -4.19
C VAL A 87 -25.12 -2.74 -5.09
N ALA A 88 -26.43 -2.90 -5.12
CA ALA A 88 -27.08 -3.90 -5.95
C ALA A 88 -26.95 -3.58 -7.45
N GLY A 89 -26.87 -4.64 -8.26
CA GLY A 89 -26.89 -4.53 -9.71
C GLY A 89 -25.51 -4.43 -10.37
N PRO A 90 -25.48 -4.32 -11.70
CA PRO A 90 -24.26 -4.47 -12.48
C PRO A 90 -23.38 -3.22 -12.50
N THR A 91 -23.83 -2.09 -11.94
CA THR A 91 -23.22 -0.78 -12.17
C THR A 91 -21.76 -0.72 -11.72
N ILE A 92 -21.43 -1.24 -10.53
CA ILE A 92 -20.06 -1.29 -10.02
C ILE A 92 -19.17 -2.24 -10.86
N PRO A 93 -19.56 -3.52 -11.09
CA PRO A 93 -18.76 -4.40 -11.95
C PRO A 93 -18.56 -3.87 -13.37
N SER A 94 -19.59 -3.27 -13.99
CA SER A 94 -19.48 -2.65 -15.31
C SER A 94 -18.55 -1.44 -15.31
N MET A 95 -18.59 -0.59 -14.28
CA MET A 95 -17.62 0.50 -14.12
C MET A 95 -16.20 -0.05 -14.05
N LEU A 96 -15.94 -1.02 -13.16
CA LEU A 96 -14.60 -1.59 -12.98
C LEU A 96 -14.05 -2.21 -14.27
N LEU A 97 -14.89 -2.94 -15.00
CA LEU A 97 -14.51 -3.52 -16.29
C LEU A 97 -14.16 -2.44 -17.32
N ASN A 98 -14.96 -1.37 -17.40
CA ASN A 98 -14.68 -0.26 -18.31
C ASN A 98 -13.38 0.48 -17.96
N VAL A 99 -13.15 0.75 -16.67
CA VAL A 99 -11.91 1.37 -16.18
C VAL A 99 -10.71 0.47 -16.52
N PHE A 100 -10.80 -0.81 -16.20
CA PHE A 100 -9.76 -1.81 -16.48
C PHE A 100 -9.40 -1.85 -17.97
N ASN A 101 -10.41 -1.94 -18.84
CA ASN A 101 -10.20 -1.99 -20.29
C ASN A 101 -9.59 -0.68 -20.84
N GLN A 102 -10.01 0.48 -20.32
CA GLN A 102 -9.44 1.77 -20.73
C GLN A 102 -7.97 1.91 -20.31
N LEU A 103 -7.63 1.50 -19.09
CA LEU A 103 -6.25 1.51 -18.61
C LEU A 103 -5.38 0.52 -19.37
N SER A 104 -5.86 -0.70 -19.59
CA SER A 104 -5.16 -1.72 -20.37
C SER A 104 -4.86 -1.21 -21.79
N ARG A 105 -5.85 -0.64 -22.47
CA ARG A 105 -5.67 -0.05 -23.81
C ARG A 105 -4.65 1.09 -23.78
N ARG A 106 -4.75 2.02 -22.82
CA ARG A 106 -3.77 3.10 -22.68
C ARG A 106 -2.36 2.56 -22.53
N ILE A 107 -2.16 1.54 -21.69
CA ILE A 107 -0.83 0.98 -21.42
C ILE A 107 -0.27 0.28 -22.67
N GLN A 108 -1.12 -0.44 -23.41
CA GLN A 108 -0.71 -1.08 -24.67
C GLN A 108 -0.34 -0.05 -25.74
N GLU A 109 -1.09 1.04 -25.86
CA GLU A 109 -0.90 2.05 -26.91
C GLU A 109 0.19 3.07 -26.58
N ARG A 110 0.39 3.39 -25.30
CA ARG A 110 1.24 4.53 -24.86
C ARG A 110 2.29 4.14 -23.81
N GLY A 111 2.44 2.84 -23.52
CA GLY A 111 3.33 2.33 -22.46
C GLY A 111 2.78 2.60 -21.06
N ASP A 112 3.50 2.18 -20.01
CA ASP A 112 3.24 2.71 -18.65
C ASP A 112 3.77 4.15 -18.52
N GLY A 113 3.21 4.94 -17.60
CA GLY A 113 3.64 6.31 -17.38
C GLY A 113 2.91 6.97 -16.23
N VAL A 114 3.35 8.17 -15.88
CA VAL A 114 2.78 8.95 -14.79
C VAL A 114 1.36 9.37 -15.12
N VAL A 115 0.46 9.25 -14.16
CA VAL A 115 -0.88 9.84 -14.27
C VAL A 115 -0.75 11.36 -14.27
N GLU A 116 -1.13 11.98 -15.38
CA GLU A 116 -1.07 13.43 -15.55
C GLU A 116 -1.86 14.14 -14.45
N ASN A 117 -1.29 15.23 -13.91
CA ASN A 117 -1.83 16.00 -12.78
C ASN A 117 -2.06 15.18 -11.49
N GLY A 118 -1.52 13.96 -11.41
CA GLY A 118 -1.62 13.09 -10.24
C GLY A 118 -3.03 12.54 -9.98
N VAL A 119 -3.99 12.70 -10.91
CA VAL A 119 -5.36 12.22 -10.72
C VAL A 119 -5.90 11.57 -11.98
N TYR A 120 -6.32 10.31 -11.87
CA TYR A 120 -7.08 9.61 -12.89
C TYR A 120 -8.56 9.57 -12.49
N LYS A 121 -9.45 10.02 -13.39
CA LYS A 121 -10.90 10.02 -13.16
C LYS A 121 -11.61 9.30 -14.30
N TRP A 122 -12.60 8.50 -13.93
CA TRP A 122 -13.52 7.86 -14.85
C TRP A 122 -14.96 8.14 -14.43
N GLY A 123 -15.83 8.28 -15.41
CA GLY A 123 -17.27 8.46 -15.24
C GLY A 123 -17.75 9.86 -15.60
N PRO A 124 -19.07 10.09 -15.58
CA PRO A 124 -19.67 11.36 -15.97
C PRO A 124 -19.31 12.51 -15.00
N SER A 125 -19.26 13.73 -15.53
CA SER A 125 -19.00 14.92 -14.71
C SER A 125 -20.21 15.43 -13.90
N ARG A 126 -21.40 14.84 -14.05
CA ARG A 126 -22.62 15.29 -13.36
C ARG A 126 -22.67 14.79 -11.91
N SER A 127 -23.23 15.60 -11.00
CA SER A 127 -23.49 15.21 -9.61
C SER A 127 -24.42 13.98 -9.56
N GLY A 128 -24.20 13.12 -8.57
CA GLY A 128 -24.90 11.85 -8.41
C GLY A 128 -24.51 10.75 -9.41
N ALA A 129 -23.58 11.01 -10.33
CA ALA A 129 -23.05 9.96 -11.19
C ALA A 129 -22.05 9.06 -10.46
N LEU A 130 -22.05 7.78 -10.80
CA LEU A 130 -21.01 6.86 -10.35
C LEU A 130 -19.68 7.23 -11.02
N VAL A 131 -18.63 7.34 -10.22
CA VAL A 131 -17.28 7.69 -10.64
C VAL A 131 -16.25 6.77 -10.00
N ALA A 132 -15.13 6.60 -10.69
CA ALA A 132 -13.90 6.06 -10.12
C ALA A 132 -12.84 7.15 -10.16
N SER A 133 -12.20 7.42 -9.03
CA SER A 133 -11.16 8.45 -8.90
C SER A 133 -9.96 7.86 -8.19
N PHE A 134 -8.78 8.11 -8.74
CA PHE A 134 -7.50 7.63 -8.21
C PHE A 134 -6.57 8.83 -8.13
N MET A 135 -6.00 9.07 -6.97
CA MET A 135 -5.22 10.27 -6.68
C MET A 135 -3.89 9.89 -6.05
N ASN A 136 -2.84 10.54 -6.51
CA ASN A 136 -1.51 10.50 -5.93
C ASN A 136 -1.59 10.82 -4.42
N ALA A 137 -0.91 10.01 -3.61
CA ALA A 137 -0.75 10.26 -2.17
C ALA A 137 0.61 10.92 -1.90
N ASN A 138 0.63 12.07 -1.24
CA ASN A 138 1.83 12.69 -0.67
C ASN A 138 3.01 12.84 -1.65
N ASN A 139 2.73 13.23 -2.90
CA ASN A 139 3.72 13.40 -3.98
C ASN A 139 4.41 12.09 -4.43
N HIS A 140 3.91 10.91 -4.04
CA HIS A 140 4.37 9.66 -4.61
C HIS A 140 3.83 9.49 -6.04
N GLN A 141 4.71 9.17 -6.98
CA GLN A 141 4.34 9.13 -8.38
C GLN A 141 3.34 7.98 -8.66
N LEU A 142 2.08 8.32 -8.92
CA LEU A 142 1.06 7.37 -9.37
C LEU A 142 1.22 7.12 -10.87
N THR A 143 1.42 5.87 -11.28
CA THR A 143 1.45 5.47 -12.70
C THR A 143 0.14 4.82 -13.11
N TYR A 144 -0.15 4.80 -14.41
CA TYR A 144 -1.34 4.09 -14.91
C TYR A 144 -1.24 2.57 -14.70
N GLY A 145 -0.04 1.99 -14.69
CA GLY A 145 0.22 0.60 -14.32
C GLY A 145 -0.20 0.29 -12.90
N VAL A 146 0.15 1.16 -11.95
CA VAL A 146 -0.31 1.06 -10.55
C VAL A 146 -1.83 1.17 -10.46
N VAL A 147 -2.46 2.13 -11.16
CA VAL A 147 -3.93 2.26 -11.18
C VAL A 147 -4.58 1.00 -11.77
N TYR A 148 -4.02 0.45 -12.85
CA TYR A 148 -4.49 -0.79 -13.46
C TYR A 148 -4.42 -1.97 -12.49
N SER A 149 -3.29 -2.14 -11.79
CA SER A 149 -3.12 -3.19 -10.78
C SER A 149 -4.07 -3.02 -9.60
N ALA A 150 -4.27 -1.79 -9.12
CA ALA A 150 -5.23 -1.51 -8.05
C ALA A 150 -6.68 -1.84 -8.46
N VAL A 151 -7.08 -1.50 -9.68
CA VAL A 151 -8.40 -1.87 -10.24
C VAL A 151 -8.53 -3.40 -10.36
N ALA A 152 -7.46 -4.08 -10.78
CA ALA A 152 -7.44 -5.54 -10.84
C ALA A 152 -7.64 -6.18 -9.46
N ALA A 153 -6.94 -5.66 -8.44
CA ALA A 153 -7.08 -6.12 -7.06
C ALA A 153 -8.51 -5.91 -6.52
N VAL A 154 -9.08 -4.72 -6.68
CA VAL A 154 -10.46 -4.43 -6.23
C VAL A 154 -11.48 -5.31 -6.96
N ARG A 155 -11.31 -5.50 -8.27
CA ARG A 155 -12.20 -6.39 -9.04
C ARG A 155 -12.08 -7.84 -8.58
N ASP A 156 -10.88 -8.34 -8.33
CA ASP A 156 -10.66 -9.69 -7.79
C ASP A 156 -11.32 -9.85 -6.42
N TYR A 157 -11.19 -8.86 -5.53
CA TYR A 157 -11.89 -8.83 -4.25
C TYR A 157 -13.40 -8.95 -4.41
N MET A 158 -14.03 -8.08 -5.20
CA MET A 158 -15.50 -8.09 -5.34
C MET A 158 -16.01 -9.38 -6.00
N VAL A 159 -15.25 -9.94 -6.94
CA VAL A 159 -15.57 -11.24 -7.56
C VAL A 159 -15.49 -12.38 -6.54
N ARG A 160 -14.49 -12.35 -5.66
CA ARG A 160 -14.26 -13.42 -4.68
C ARG A 160 -15.07 -13.30 -3.41
N GLU A 161 -15.46 -12.11 -2.98
CA GLU A 161 -16.33 -12.00 -1.80
C GLU A 161 -17.82 -11.95 -2.19
N GLY A 162 -18.12 -11.64 -3.46
CA GLY A 162 -19.50 -11.43 -3.93
C GLY A 162 -20.07 -10.07 -3.53
N ASP A 163 -19.28 -9.23 -2.84
CA ASP A 163 -19.66 -7.90 -2.39
C ASP A 163 -19.20 -6.85 -3.40
N TYR A 164 -20.13 -6.30 -4.18
CA TYR A 164 -19.89 -5.18 -5.09
C TYR A 164 -20.42 -3.90 -4.49
N GLY A 165 -19.67 -2.80 -4.55
CA GLY A 165 -20.06 -1.62 -3.81
C GLY A 165 -19.13 -0.41 -3.91
N LEU A 166 -19.51 0.63 -3.15
CA LEU A 166 -18.71 1.83 -2.97
C LEU A 166 -17.55 1.53 -2.03
N LEU A 167 -16.37 2.04 -2.36
CA LEU A 167 -15.14 1.70 -1.67
C LEU A 167 -14.18 2.89 -1.70
N SER A 168 -13.57 3.20 -0.56
CA SER A 168 -12.38 4.04 -0.48
C SER A 168 -11.22 3.18 -0.01
N PHE A 169 -10.06 3.34 -0.61
CA PHE A 169 -8.91 2.48 -0.37
C PHE A 169 -7.59 3.21 -0.60
N ASP A 170 -6.56 2.78 0.12
CA ASP A 170 -5.18 3.17 -0.15
C ASP A 170 -4.58 2.26 -1.22
N ILE A 171 -3.68 2.80 -2.04
CA ILE A 171 -2.95 2.08 -3.08
C ILE A 171 -1.48 2.08 -2.70
N TRP A 172 -0.94 0.90 -2.53
CA TRP A 172 0.46 0.68 -2.18
C TRP A 172 1.16 -0.03 -3.31
N ASP A 173 2.43 0.28 -3.53
CA ASP A 173 3.32 -0.40 -4.46
C ASP A 173 4.64 -0.66 -3.75
N GLY A 174 4.92 -1.94 -3.46
CA GLY A 174 5.95 -2.33 -2.52
C GLY A 174 5.70 -1.72 -1.13
N ASP A 175 6.71 -1.06 -0.57
CA ASP A 175 6.66 -0.43 0.76
C ASP A 175 6.07 0.99 0.75
N ASN A 176 5.66 1.52 -0.41
CA ASN A 176 5.24 2.91 -0.53
C ASN A 176 3.73 3.02 -0.81
N GLN A 177 3.04 3.86 -0.03
CA GLN A 177 1.72 4.33 -0.43
C GLN A 177 1.87 5.31 -1.59
N VAL A 178 1.41 4.92 -2.77
CA VAL A 178 1.54 5.70 -4.01
C VAL A 178 0.25 6.43 -4.39
N GLY A 179 -0.89 6.01 -3.82
CA GLY A 179 -2.16 6.65 -4.11
C GLY A 179 -3.30 6.30 -3.17
N THR A 180 -4.46 6.86 -3.50
CA THR A 180 -5.76 6.54 -2.94
C THR A 180 -6.76 6.36 -4.07
N GLY A 181 -7.77 5.53 -3.84
CA GLY A 181 -8.85 5.25 -4.77
C GLY A 181 -10.22 5.40 -4.12
N VAL A 182 -11.17 5.91 -4.90
CA VAL A 182 -12.59 6.02 -4.52
C VAL A 182 -13.46 5.51 -5.66
N LEU A 183 -14.32 4.55 -5.33
CA LEU A 183 -15.48 4.14 -6.13
C LEU A 183 -16.71 4.69 -5.43
N GLY A 184 -17.36 5.68 -6.03
CA GLY A 184 -18.32 6.50 -5.31
C GLY A 184 -19.27 7.26 -6.20
N TYR A 185 -20.20 7.98 -5.59
CA TYR A 185 -21.01 8.97 -6.28
C TYR A 185 -20.29 10.31 -6.28
N LYS A 186 -20.33 11.00 -7.42
CA LYS A 186 -19.85 12.36 -7.51
C LYS A 186 -20.73 13.26 -6.63
N PRO A 187 -20.14 14.10 -5.75
CA PRO A 187 -20.91 15.08 -4.99
C PRO A 187 -21.65 16.05 -5.93
#